data_AF-K2GRI8-F1
#
_entry.id   AF-K2GRI8-F1
#
_cell.length_a   1.000
_cell.length_b   1.000
_cell.length_c   1.000
_cell.angle_alpha   90.00
_cell.angle_beta   90.00
_cell.angle_gamma   90.00
#
_symmetry.space_group_name_H-M   'P 1'
#
loop_
_entity.id
_entity.type
_entity.pdbx_description
1 polymer ?
#
loop_
_entity_poly.entity_id
_entity_poly.type
_entity_poly.pdbx_seq_one_letter_code
_entity_poly.pdbx_strand_id
1 'polypeptide(L)' 'MGLTYTSEMEKGMFQAHDICFAEYGRKLETQIHVEKKRSREYEESKKIHSEMERQLHR' A
#
# COMPACT_ATOMS: atom_id res chain seq x y z
N MET A 1 14.89 -1.25 -20.40
CA MET A 1 14.84 -1.71 -19.00
C MET A 1 13.42 -2.16 -18.71
N GLY A 2 13.18 -3.47 -18.66
CA GLY A 2 11.84 -4.01 -18.36
C GLY A 2 11.56 -3.84 -16.88
N LEU A 3 10.54 -3.05 -16.56
CA LEU A 3 10.17 -2.83 -15.16
C LEU A 3 9.65 -4.15 -14.57
N THR A 4 10.23 -4.56 -13.45
CA THR A 4 9.99 -5.86 -12.79
C THR A 4 8.76 -5.78 -11.87
N TYR A 5 7.59 -5.48 -12.43
CA TYR A 5 6.32 -5.62 -11.73
C TYR A 5 5.36 -6.46 -12.56
N THR A 6 4.56 -7.28 -11.89
CA THR A 6 3.57 -8.12 -12.58
C THR A 6 2.34 -7.30 -12.98
N SER A 7 1.53 -7.84 -13.89
CA SER A 7 0.23 -7.25 -14.24
C SER A 7 -0.68 -7.07 -13.01
N GLU A 8 -0.64 -8.01 -12.06
CA GLU A 8 -1.42 -7.93 -10.83
C GLU A 8 -0.92 -6.85 -9.90
N MET A 9 0.40 -6.63 -9.81
CA MET A 9 0.94 -5.50 -9.06
C MET A 9 0.48 -4.17 -9.67
N GLU A 10 0.59 -4.01 -10.99
CA GLU A 10 0.14 -2.82 -11.71
C GLU A 10 -1.36 -2.54 -11.48
N LYS A 11 -2.18 -3.58 -11.58
CA LYS A 11 -3.61 -3.50 -11.27
C LYS A 11 -3.87 -3.08 -9.82
N GLY A 12 -3.16 -3.66 -8.86
CA GLY A 12 -3.27 -3.30 -7.45
C GLY A 12 -2.86 -1.85 -7.19
N MET A 13 -1.78 -1.38 -7.82
CA MET A 13 -1.34 0.01 -7.71
C MET A 13 -2.40 0.98 -8.24
N PHE A 14 -2.97 0.69 -9.41
CA PHE A 14 -4.02 1.50 -9.98
C PHE A 14 -5.29 1.49 -9.11
N GLN A 15 -5.74 0.33 -8.64
CA GLN A 15 -6.92 0.23 -7.79
C GLN A 15 -6.76 0.93 -6.44
N ALA A 16 -5.58 0.89 -5.83
CA ALA A 16 -5.34 1.45 -4.51
C ALA A 16 -4.99 2.95 -4.54
N HIS A 17 -4.31 3.41 -5.59
CA HIS A 17 -3.67 4.73 -5.62
C HIS A 17 -3.97 5.54 -6.90
N ASP A 18 -4.75 4.99 -7.83
CA ASP A 18 -5.12 5.60 -9.12
C ASP A 18 -3.91 6.01 -9.99
N ILE A 19 -2.80 5.27 -9.85
CA ILE A 19 -1.55 5.51 -10.58
C ILE A 19 -0.92 4.21 -11.07
N CYS A 20 -0.12 4.31 -12.13
CA CYS A 20 0.71 3.22 -12.63
C CYS A 20 2.09 3.17 -11.95
N PHE A 21 2.78 2.03 -11.98
CA PHE A 21 4.15 1.97 -11.46
C PHE A 21 5.14 2.83 -12.24
N ALA A 22 4.89 3.03 -13.54
CA ALA A 22 5.68 3.93 -14.36
C ALA A 22 5.56 5.39 -13.91
N GLU A 23 4.41 5.81 -13.38
CA GLU A 23 4.23 7.14 -12.78
C GLU A 23 4.82 7.22 -11.38
N TYR A 24 4.59 6.18 -10.56
CA TYR A 24 5.20 6.05 -9.24
C TYR A 24 6.73 6.16 -9.28
N GLY A 25 7.38 5.49 -10.24
CA GLY A 25 8.84 5.52 -10.39
C GLY A 25 9.42 6.86 -10.89
N ARG A 26 8.59 7.78 -11.40
CA ARG A 26 9.04 9.03 -12.03
C ARG A 26 9.01 10.24 -11.11
N LYS A 27 8.12 10.28 -10.11
CA LYS A 27 7.89 11.46 -9.26
C LYS A 27 8.05 11.12 -7.79
N LEU A 28 9.01 11.75 -7.11
CA LEU A 28 9.24 11.55 -5.67
C LEU A 28 8.01 11.92 -4.82
N GLU A 29 7.30 12.98 -5.19
CA GLU A 29 6.07 13.40 -4.50
C GLU A 29 4.99 12.33 -4.54
N THR A 30 4.82 11.68 -5.69
CA THR A 30 3.91 10.54 -5.87
C THR A 30 4.31 9.37 -4.96
N GLN A 31 5.61 9.09 -4.84
CA GLN A 31 6.10 8.04 -3.94
C GLN A 31 5.80 8.36 -2.48
N ILE A 32 6.10 9.60 -2.05
CA ILE A 32 5.83 10.06 -0.69
C ILE A 32 4.33 9.95 -0.37
N HIS A 33 3.45 10.30 -1.30
CA HIS A 33 2.01 10.19 -1.12
C HIS A 33 1.56 8.74 -0.88
N VAL A 34 2.01 7.82 -1.74
CA VAL A 34 1.70 6.39 -1.63
C VAL A 34 2.21 5.81 -0.32
N GLU A 35 3.48 6.08 0.04
CA GLU A 35 4.08 5.52 1.26
C GLU A 35 3.44 6.07 2.54
N LYS A 36 3.02 7.35 2.55
CA LYS A 36 2.23 7.91 3.65
C LYS A 36 0.89 7.17 3.83
N LYS A 37 0.18 6.89 2.73
CA LYS A 37 -1.09 6.15 2.77
C LYS A 37 -0.86 4.72 3.28
N ARG A 38 0.16 4.02 2.77
CA ARG A 38 0.55 2.67 3.21
C ARG A 38 0.87 2.62 4.70
N SER A 39 1.64 3.58 5.20
CA SER A 39 2.00 3.65 6.62
C SER A 39 0.75 3.83 7.51
N ARG A 40 -0.19 4.69 7.10
CA ARG A 40 -1.45 4.89 7.82
C ARG A 40 -2.29 3.61 7.86
N GLU A 41 -2.50 2.97 6.72
CA GLU A 41 -3.30 1.74 6.61
C GLU A 41 -2.70 0.60 7.44
N TYR A 42 -1.36 0.50 7.48
CA TYR A 42 -0.66 -0.47 8.31
C TYR A 42 -0.89 -0.23 9.81
N GLU A 43 -0.84 1.01 10.27
CA GLU A 43 -1.11 1.34 11.68
C GLU A 43 -2.58 1.12 12.07
N GLU A 44 -3.52 1.38 11.17
CA GLU A 44 -4.93 1.05 11.38
C GLU A 44 -5.13 -0.48 11.45
N SER A 45 -4.49 -1.24 10.56
CA SER A 45 -4.54 -2.71 10.56
C SER A 45 -3.96 -3.31 11.83
N LYS A 46 -2.82 -2.81 12.33
CA LYS A 46 -2.24 -3.24 13.61
C LYS A 46 -3.21 -3.08 14.79
N LYS A 47 -3.92 -1.95 14.86
CA LYS A 47 -4.89 -1.70 15.92
C LYS A 47 -6.00 -2.74 15.88
N ILE A 48 -6.58 -2.98 14.70
CA ILE A 48 -7.62 -3.98 14.49
C ILE A 48 -7.13 -5.38 14.88
N HIS A 49 -5.93 -5.76 14.43
CA HIS A 49 -5.30 -7.03 14.80
C HIS A 49 -5.15 -7.16 16.33
N SER A 50 -4.62 -6.13 16.99
CA SER A 50 -4.45 -6.14 18.44
C SER A 50 -5.76 -6.26 19.21
N GLU A 51 -6.86 -5.72 18.67
CA GLU A 51 -8.18 -5.82 19.25
C GLU A 51 -8.76 -7.23 19.09
N MET A 52 -8.61 -7.84 17.91
CA MET A 52 -9.02 -9.22 17.66
C MET A 52 -8.27 -10.21 18.57
N GLU A 53 -6.95 -10.06 18.70
CA GLU A 53 -6.14 -10.90 19.60
C GLU A 53 -6.62 -10.80 21.06
N ARG A 54 -7.00 -9.60 21.52
CA ARG A 54 -7.57 -9.41 22.87
C ARG A 54 -8.95 -10.05 23.02
N GLN A 55 -9.73 -10.13 21.95
CA GLN A 55 -11.04 -10.79 21.97
C GLN A 55 -10.92 -12.32 22.03
N LEU A 56 -9.94 -12.89 21.32
CA LEU A 56 -9.71 -14.33 21.27
C LEU A 56 -9.08 -14.91 22.54
N HIS A 57 -8.21 -14.15 23.21
CA HIS A 57 -7.52 -14.57 24.44
C HIS A 57 -8.25 -14.16 25.74
N ARG A 58 -9.55 -13.84 25.67
CA ARG A 58 -10.44 -13.66 26.83
C ARG A 58 -11.19 -14.94 27.15
#